data_AF-A0A1Z7ZXI6-F1
#
_entry.id   AF-A0A1Z7ZXI6-F1
#
_cell.length_a   1.000
_cell.length_b   1.000
_cell.length_c   1.000
_cell.angle_alpha   90.00
_cell.angle_beta   90.00
_cell.angle_gamma   90.00
#
_symmetry.space_group_name_H-M   'P 1'
#
loop_
_entity.id
_entity.type
_entity.pdbx_description
1 polymer ?
#
loop_
_entity_poly.entity_id
_entity_poly.type
_entity_poly.pdbx_seq_one_letter_code
_entity_poly.pdbx_strand_id
1 'polypeptide(L)'
;GLTGVFDLAAGEETELYILLAPYQWRANYIEILSEESVNSINTKEILLLAIIFSVVLTLCLVNFAQFLVLRRAAHLYYVLQQLCITGVGLGLSGIGLRTLWSMYPNLDSTITIVFLFLTHAAIVQFMRAFFNTRINAPRIDVFYKLVIAFPAVMAAIALIDYRHVAFYICIRRFYR
;
A
#
# COMPACT_ATOMS: atom_id res chain seq x y z
N GLY A 1 -8.06 -8.17 -28.84
CA GLY A 1 -7.35 -7.76 -30.07
C GLY A 1 -6.85 -6.36 -29.85
N LEU A 2 -5.57 -6.11 -30.14
CA LEU A 2 -4.99 -4.77 -30.15
C LEU A 2 -5.51 -4.07 -31.41
N THR A 3 -6.31 -3.01 -31.26
CA THR A 3 -6.77 -2.19 -32.39
C THR A 3 -6.36 -0.74 -32.13
N GLY A 4 -5.32 -0.30 -32.84
CA GLY A 4 -4.95 1.10 -32.99
C GLY A 4 -4.81 1.39 -34.48
N VAL A 5 -5.45 2.47 -34.95
CA VAL A 5 -5.27 2.96 -36.32
C VAL A 5 -4.05 3.88 -36.30
N PHE A 6 -2.97 3.46 -36.97
CA PHE A 6 -1.76 4.25 -37.13
C PHE A 6 -1.73 4.77 -38.56
N ASP A 7 -1.90 6.08 -38.74
CA ASP A 7 -1.63 6.76 -40.02
C ASP A 7 -0.13 7.06 -40.07
N LEU A 8 0.64 6.06 -40.49
CA LEU A 8 2.09 6.18 -40.70
C LEU A 8 2.35 6.30 -42.20
N ALA A 9 3.07 7.34 -42.61
CA ALA A 9 3.55 7.42 -43.99
C ALA A 9 4.63 6.35 -44.23
N ALA A 10 4.72 5.82 -45.45
CA ALA A 10 5.68 4.77 -45.78
C ALA A 10 7.13 5.25 -45.55
N GLY A 11 7.78 4.72 -44.51
CA GLY A 11 9.16 5.07 -44.12
C GLY A 11 9.30 5.82 -42.80
N GLU A 12 8.22 6.17 -42.10
CA GLU A 12 8.29 6.71 -40.74
C GLU A 12 8.52 5.60 -39.71
N GLU A 13 9.65 5.66 -39.01
CA GLU A 13 9.90 4.87 -37.80
C GLU A 13 9.26 5.58 -36.60
N THR A 14 8.32 4.92 -35.92
CA THR A 14 7.74 5.43 -34.67
C THR A 14 8.10 4.48 -33.54
N GLU A 15 8.68 5.02 -32.48
CA GLU A 15 8.99 4.26 -31.28
C GLU A 15 7.70 3.90 -30.52
N LEU A 16 7.42 2.60 -30.46
CA LEU A 16 6.21 2.06 -29.83
C LEU A 16 6.45 1.79 -28.35
N TYR A 17 5.80 2.55 -27.48
CA TYR A 17 5.87 2.35 -26.03
C TYR A 17 4.75 1.41 -25.56
N ILE A 18 5.11 0.20 -25.12
CA ILE A 18 4.18 -0.70 -24.43
C ILE A 18 4.20 -0.34 -22.93
N LEU A 19 3.16 0.32 -22.45
CA LEU A 19 3.00 0.56 -21.01
C LEU A 19 2.47 -0.71 -20.33
N LEU A 20 3.37 -1.50 -19.75
CA LEU A 20 3.00 -2.53 -18.77
C LEU A 20 2.64 -1.82 -17.46
N ALA A 21 1.37 -1.43 -17.31
CA ALA A 21 0.90 -0.82 -16.08
C ALA A 21 1.12 -1.79 -14.90
N PRO A 22 1.83 -1.39 -13.83
CA PRO A 22 1.93 -2.22 -12.64
C PRO A 22 0.53 -2.40 -12.03
N TYR A 23 0.34 -3.55 -11.42
CA TYR A 23 -0.89 -4.06 -10.82
C TYR A 23 -1.69 -2.98 -10.03
N GLN A 24 -2.75 -2.46 -10.65
CA GLN A 24 -4.01 -1.86 -10.13
C GLN A 24 -3.99 -0.38 -9.66
N TRP A 25 -4.63 0.53 -10.41
CA TRP A 25 -6.06 0.95 -10.34
C TRP A 25 -6.69 1.14 -11.74
N ARG A 26 -5.93 0.90 -12.80
CA ARG A 26 -6.40 0.73 -14.18
C ARG A 26 -6.66 -0.76 -14.42
N ALA A 27 -7.79 -1.10 -15.04
CA ALA A 27 -7.97 -2.42 -15.62
C ALA A 27 -6.80 -2.69 -16.58
N ASN A 28 -6.31 -3.93 -16.66
CA ASN A 28 -5.23 -4.30 -17.58
C ASN A 28 -5.73 -4.17 -19.03
N TYR A 29 -5.57 -3.00 -19.64
CA TYR A 29 -5.72 -2.81 -21.06
C TYR A 29 -4.40 -2.26 -21.62
N ILE A 30 -3.96 -2.83 -22.73
CA ILE A 30 -2.78 -2.36 -23.44
C ILE A 30 -3.25 -1.16 -24.26
N GLU A 31 -2.91 0.04 -23.79
CA GLU A 31 -3.20 1.30 -24.48
C GLU A 31 -1.96 1.70 -25.27
N ILE A 32 -2.11 1.87 -26.60
CA ILE A 32 -1.02 2.39 -27.42
C ILE A 32 -1.13 3.91 -27.35
N LEU A 33 -0.20 4.53 -26.63
CA LEU A 33 -0.22 5.94 -26.27
C LEU A 33 0.97 6.65 -26.92
N SER A 34 0.75 7.88 -27.40
CA SER A 34 1.86 8.78 -27.77
C SER A 34 2.58 9.26 -26.50
N GLU A 35 3.88 9.60 -26.60
CA GLU A 35 4.69 10.03 -25.46
C GLU A 35 4.07 11.20 -24.68
N GLU A 36 3.47 12.16 -25.38
CA GLU A 36 2.79 13.31 -24.79
C GLU A 36 1.57 12.90 -23.93
N SER A 37 0.79 11.92 -24.41
CA SER A 37 -0.37 11.42 -23.67
C SER A 37 0.03 10.68 -22.39
N VAL A 38 1.12 9.90 -22.43
CA VAL A 38 1.69 9.21 -21.25
C VAL A 38 2.16 10.22 -20.19
N ASN A 39 2.88 11.27 -20.59
CA ASN A 39 3.39 12.28 -19.68
C ASN A 39 2.26 13.08 -19.00
N SER A 40 1.21 13.43 -19.74
CA SER A 40 0.06 14.15 -19.18
C SER A 40 -0.73 13.31 -18.16
N ILE A 41 -0.88 12.02 -18.43
CA ILE A 41 -1.53 11.05 -17.53
C ILE A 41 -0.71 10.93 -16.24
N ASN A 42 0.58 10.58 -16.36
CA ASN A 42 1.46 10.39 -15.20
C ASN A 42 1.49 11.64 -14.30
N THR A 43 1.51 12.84 -14.90
CA THR A 43 1.50 14.11 -14.14
C THR A 43 0.23 14.28 -13.32
N LYS A 44 -0.95 14.02 -13.90
CA LYS A 44 -2.23 14.10 -13.18
C LYS A 44 -2.31 13.08 -12.05
N GLU A 45 -1.85 11.85 -12.30
CA GLU A 45 -1.85 10.77 -11.32
C GLU A 45 -0.93 11.12 -10.12
N ILE A 46 0.27 11.62 -10.39
CA ILE A 46 1.22 12.06 -9.36
C ILE A 46 0.65 13.23 -8.54
N LEU A 47 0.02 14.22 -9.19
CA LEU A 47 -0.60 15.35 -8.50
C LEU A 47 -1.75 14.90 -7.58
N LEU A 48 -2.62 14.01 -8.05
CA LEU A 48 -3.70 13.46 -7.23
C LEU A 48 -3.17 12.69 -6.01
N LEU A 49 -2.15 11.86 -6.21
CA LEU A 49 -1.49 11.14 -5.13
C LEU A 49 -0.86 12.09 -4.11
N ALA A 50 -0.16 13.13 -4.55
CA ALA A 50 0.43 14.13 -3.67
C ALA A 50 -0.62 14.83 -2.81
N ILE A 51 -1.77 15.21 -3.40
CA ILE A 51 -2.90 15.79 -2.66
C ILE A 51 -3.43 14.80 -1.62
N ILE A 52 -3.70 13.55 -2.01
CA ILE A 52 -4.21 12.51 -1.09
C ILE A 52 -3.22 12.29 0.08
N PHE A 53 -1.92 12.12 -0.21
CA PHE A 53 -0.92 11.93 0.83
C PHE A 53 -0.79 13.15 1.75
N SER A 54 -0.92 14.37 1.23
CA SER A 54 -0.88 15.59 2.06
C SER A 54 -2.06 15.70 3.02
N VAL A 55 -3.26 15.35 2.56
CA VAL A 55 -4.47 15.31 3.41
C VAL A 55 -4.30 14.26 4.49
N VAL A 56 -3.86 13.06 4.11
CA VAL A 56 -3.58 11.96 5.04
C VAL A 56 -2.52 12.35 6.08
N LEU A 57 -1.42 12.96 5.65
CA LEU A 57 -0.35 13.42 6.53
C LEU A 57 -0.85 14.50 7.49
N THR A 58 -1.66 15.44 7.01
CA THR A 58 -2.26 16.49 7.84
C THR A 58 -3.16 15.87 8.92
N LEU A 59 -4.00 14.90 8.56
CA LEU A 59 -4.85 14.18 9.53
C LEU A 59 -4.01 13.42 10.55
N CYS A 60 -2.91 12.80 10.15
CA CYS A 60 -1.96 12.16 11.07
C CYS A 60 -1.34 13.16 12.03
N LEU A 61 -0.83 14.30 11.55
CA LEU A 61 -0.19 15.32 12.38
C LEU A 61 -1.18 15.95 13.36
N VAL A 62 -2.39 16.27 12.91
CA VAL A 62 -3.46 16.80 13.78
C VAL A 62 -3.83 15.78 14.86
N ASN A 63 -4.04 14.51 14.51
CA ASN A 63 -4.36 13.49 15.51
C ASN A 63 -3.17 13.22 16.45
N PHE A 64 -1.94 13.26 15.97
CA PHE A 64 -0.78 13.13 16.82
C PHE A 64 -0.67 14.29 17.81
N ALA A 65 -0.91 15.53 17.37
CA ALA A 65 -0.98 16.69 18.27
C ALA A 65 -2.11 16.53 19.31
N GLN A 66 -3.29 16.08 18.89
CA GLN A 66 -4.40 15.77 19.80
C GLN A 66 -4.03 14.67 20.81
N PHE A 67 -3.25 13.67 20.41
CA PHE A 67 -2.72 12.67 21.33
C PHE A 67 -1.80 13.30 22.38
N LEU A 68 -0.91 14.22 22.00
CA LEU A 68 -0.02 14.90 22.94
C LEU A 68 -0.77 15.74 23.97
N VAL A 69 -1.84 16.42 23.54
CA VAL A 69 -2.68 17.30 24.37
C VAL A 69 -3.65 16.51 25.25
N LEU A 70 -4.46 15.64 24.65
CA LEU A 70 -5.55 14.94 25.35
C LEU A 70 -5.09 13.64 26.01
N ARG A 71 -3.91 13.11 25.64
CA ARG A 71 -3.36 11.83 26.11
C ARG A 71 -4.31 10.63 25.95
N ARG A 72 -5.25 10.71 25.00
CA ARG A 72 -6.19 9.63 24.68
C ARG A 72 -5.60 8.72 23.60
N ALA A 73 -5.43 7.44 23.92
CA ALA A 73 -4.81 6.47 23.02
C ALA A 73 -5.52 6.33 21.66
N ALA A 74 -6.82 6.64 21.57
CA ALA A 74 -7.58 6.60 20.31
C ALA A 74 -6.93 7.44 19.21
N HIS A 75 -6.38 8.62 19.53
CA HIS A 75 -5.72 9.46 18.53
C HIS A 75 -4.40 8.85 18.03
N LEU A 76 -3.65 8.17 18.89
CA LEU A 76 -2.44 7.46 18.47
C LEU A 76 -2.78 6.26 17.56
N TYR A 77 -3.84 5.51 17.90
CA TYR A 77 -4.30 4.40 17.06
C TYR A 77 -4.86 4.89 15.71
N TYR A 78 -5.43 6.10 15.66
CA TYR A 78 -5.81 6.73 14.39
C TYR A 78 -4.59 6.98 13.50
N VAL A 79 -3.51 7.53 14.07
CA VAL A 79 -2.26 7.72 13.32
C VAL A 79 -1.71 6.39 12.82
N LEU A 80 -1.67 5.38 13.70
CA LEU A 80 -1.17 4.05 13.34
C LEU A 80 -1.99 3.40 12.21
N GLN A 81 -3.32 3.41 12.29
CA GLN A 81 -4.15 2.85 11.20
C GLN A 81 -3.88 3.57 9.89
N GLN A 82 -3.69 4.89 9.93
CA GLN A 82 -3.54 5.68 8.73
C GLN A 82 -2.19 5.42 8.06
N LEU A 83 -1.13 5.22 8.86
CA LEU A 83 0.17 4.77 8.36
C LEU A 83 0.08 3.37 7.73
N CYS A 84 -0.65 2.44 8.34
CA CYS A 84 -0.84 1.11 7.77
C CYS A 84 -1.60 1.15 6.43
N ILE A 85 -2.70 1.91 6.35
CA ILE A 85 -3.49 2.11 5.12
C ILE A 85 -2.61 2.73 4.02
N THR A 86 -1.82 3.73 4.38
CA THR A 86 -0.85 4.38 3.49
C THR A 86 0.16 3.35 2.96
N GLY A 87 0.68 2.46 3.82
CA GLY A 87 1.56 1.37 3.42
C GLY A 87 0.93 0.40 2.43
N VAL A 88 -0.34 0.03 2.62
CA VAL A 88 -1.11 -0.77 1.64
C VAL A 88 -1.21 -0.04 0.31
N GLY A 89 -1.59 1.24 0.33
CA GLY A 89 -1.72 2.05 -0.89
C GLY A 89 -0.40 2.18 -1.66
N LEU A 90 0.71 2.32 -0.95
CA LEU A 90 2.06 2.37 -1.55
C LEU A 90 2.45 1.04 -2.20
N GLY A 91 2.12 -0.08 -1.57
CA GLY A 91 2.33 -1.42 -2.13
C GLY A 91 1.47 -1.68 -3.36
N LEU A 92 0.17 -1.46 -3.25
CA LEU A 92 -0.77 -1.68 -4.36
C LEU A 92 -0.51 -0.75 -5.54
N SER A 93 -0.04 0.49 -5.33
CA SER A 93 0.30 1.41 -6.43
C SER A 93 1.67 1.16 -7.06
N GLY A 94 2.47 0.24 -6.52
CA GLY A 94 3.88 0.04 -6.91
C GLY A 94 4.77 1.26 -6.64
N ILE A 95 4.28 2.30 -5.96
CA ILE A 95 5.07 3.47 -5.57
C ILE A 95 6.05 3.08 -4.47
N GLY A 96 5.64 2.25 -3.53
CA GLY A 96 6.50 1.75 -2.45
C GLY A 96 7.71 1.01 -3.00
N LEU A 97 7.52 0.16 -4.01
CA LEU A 97 8.61 -0.49 -4.74
C LEU A 97 9.56 0.50 -5.42
N ARG A 98 9.03 1.56 -6.04
CA ARG A 98 9.84 2.56 -6.74
C ARG A 98 10.59 3.50 -5.80
N THR A 99 10.08 3.72 -4.60
CA THR A 99 10.57 4.80 -3.70
C THR A 99 11.09 4.29 -2.36
N LEU A 100 10.30 3.55 -1.59
CA LEU A 100 10.57 3.25 -0.17
C LEU A 100 11.38 1.97 0.05
N TRP A 101 11.06 0.90 -0.68
CA TRP A 101 11.71 -0.41 -0.52
C TRP A 101 12.28 -0.93 -1.84
N SER A 102 12.78 -0.02 -2.67
CA SER A 102 13.41 -0.31 -3.97
C SER A 102 14.63 -1.23 -3.88
N MET A 103 15.33 -1.21 -2.75
CA MET A 103 16.45 -2.14 -2.49
C MET A 103 15.99 -3.60 -2.30
N TYR A 104 14.70 -3.83 -2.04
CA TYR A 104 14.14 -5.15 -1.78
C TYR A 104 12.91 -5.42 -2.65
N PRO A 105 13.07 -5.51 -3.99
CA PRO A 105 11.94 -5.63 -4.90
C PRO A 105 11.15 -6.92 -4.69
N ASN A 106 11.85 -7.99 -4.29
CA ASN A 106 11.24 -9.28 -4.00
C ASN A 106 10.33 -9.23 -2.75
N LEU A 107 10.40 -8.18 -1.94
CA LEU A 107 9.59 -8.03 -0.72
C LEU A 107 8.28 -7.28 -0.96
N ASP A 108 8.05 -6.71 -2.14
CA ASP A 108 6.93 -5.79 -2.38
C ASP A 108 5.57 -6.42 -2.03
N SER A 109 5.29 -7.63 -2.53
CA SER A 109 4.05 -8.34 -2.23
C SER A 109 3.93 -8.70 -0.74
N THR A 110 5.02 -9.13 -0.10
CA THR A 110 5.05 -9.46 1.33
C THR A 110 4.77 -8.23 2.18
N ILE A 111 5.46 -7.12 1.92
CA ILE A 111 5.29 -5.85 2.62
C ILE A 111 3.84 -5.36 2.48
N THR A 112 3.29 -5.44 1.26
CA THR A 112 1.89 -5.07 0.98
C THR A 112 0.90 -5.90 1.79
N ILE A 113 1.07 -7.23 1.82
CA ILE A 113 0.23 -8.15 2.58
C ILE A 113 0.35 -7.90 4.09
N VAL A 114 1.56 -7.65 4.59
CA VAL A 114 1.81 -7.32 6.00
C VAL A 114 1.09 -6.02 6.37
N PHE A 115 1.20 -4.96 5.56
CA PHE A 115 0.47 -3.72 5.79
C PHE A 115 -1.05 -3.92 5.73
N LEU A 116 -1.55 -4.82 4.89
CA LEU A 116 -2.97 -5.15 4.81
C LEU A 116 -3.49 -5.75 6.11
N PHE A 117 -2.77 -6.72 6.67
CA PHE A 117 -3.12 -7.31 7.96
C PHE A 117 -2.98 -6.29 9.10
N LEU A 118 -1.88 -5.54 9.15
CA LEU A 118 -1.69 -4.50 10.16
C LEU A 118 -2.77 -3.41 10.10
N THR A 119 -3.27 -3.08 8.90
CA THR A 119 -4.39 -2.16 8.72
C THR A 119 -5.65 -2.66 9.44
N HIS A 120 -6.01 -3.93 9.26
CA HIS A 120 -7.16 -4.52 9.94
C HIS A 120 -6.98 -4.50 11.47
N ALA A 121 -5.81 -4.88 11.96
CA ALA A 121 -5.50 -4.84 13.39
C ALA A 121 -5.61 -3.41 13.95
N ALA A 122 -5.07 -2.42 13.24
CA ALA A 122 -5.06 -1.03 13.67
C ALA A 122 -6.44 -0.38 13.66
N ILE A 123 -7.28 -0.65 12.64
CA ILE A 123 -8.67 -0.16 12.58
C ILE A 123 -9.47 -0.67 13.78
N VAL A 124 -9.38 -1.97 14.09
CA VAL A 124 -10.13 -2.56 15.21
C VAL A 124 -9.60 -2.04 16.54
N GLN A 125 -8.28 -1.87 16.67
CA GLN A 125 -7.69 -1.28 17.88
C GLN A 125 -8.06 0.20 18.05
N PHE A 126 -8.18 0.96 16.96
CA PHE A 126 -8.74 2.32 16.96
C PHE A 126 -10.18 2.32 17.45
N MET A 127 -11.06 1.49 16.87
CA MET A 127 -12.46 1.38 17.30
C MET A 127 -12.59 1.01 18.78
N ARG A 128 -11.80 0.03 19.23
CA ARG A 128 -11.74 -0.41 20.62
C ARG A 128 -11.41 0.73 21.58
N ALA A 129 -10.43 1.56 21.23
CA ALA A 129 -10.03 2.72 22.02
C ALA A 129 -11.03 3.89 21.91
N PHE A 130 -11.59 4.12 20.73
CA PHE A 130 -12.54 5.20 20.46
C PHE A 130 -13.86 5.01 21.22
N PHE A 131 -14.43 3.80 21.17
CA PHE A 131 -15.65 3.45 21.91
C PHE A 131 -15.39 3.11 23.38
N ASN A 132 -14.12 3.06 23.80
CA ASN A 132 -13.70 2.65 25.13
C ASN A 132 -14.40 1.35 25.58
N THR A 133 -14.39 0.34 24.70
CA THR A 133 -15.18 -0.89 24.87
C THR A 133 -14.84 -1.66 26.14
N ARG A 134 -13.62 -1.51 26.66
CA ARG A 134 -13.21 -2.10 27.94
C ARG A 134 -14.17 -1.73 29.08
N ILE A 135 -14.65 -0.49 29.10
CA ILE A 135 -15.54 0.03 30.14
C ILE A 135 -17.00 -0.11 29.69
N ASN A 136 -17.29 0.31 28.46
CA ASN A 136 -18.66 0.45 27.97
C ASN A 136 -19.29 -0.87 27.50
N ALA A 137 -18.48 -1.83 27.05
CA ALA A 137 -18.94 -3.09 26.45
C ALA A 137 -17.91 -4.22 26.59
N PRO A 138 -17.64 -4.74 27.81
CA PRO A 138 -16.53 -5.66 28.08
C PRO A 138 -16.61 -6.98 27.30
N ARG A 139 -17.81 -7.46 26.96
CA ARG A 139 -17.99 -8.63 26.09
C ARG A 139 -17.50 -8.37 24.66
N ILE A 140 -17.79 -7.18 24.13
CA ILE A 140 -17.32 -6.74 22.81
C ILE A 140 -15.80 -6.49 22.84
N ASP A 141 -15.24 -6.02 23.96
CA ASP A 141 -13.79 -5.85 24.13
C ASP A 141 -13.01 -7.16 23.91
N VAL A 142 -13.55 -8.29 24.40
CA VAL A 142 -12.94 -9.62 24.18
C VAL A 142 -13.00 -10.00 22.71
N PHE A 143 -14.14 -9.80 22.04
CA PHE A 143 -14.27 -10.03 20.60
C PHE A 143 -13.26 -9.19 19.80
N TYR A 144 -13.14 -7.89 20.09
CA TYR A 144 -12.16 -7.03 19.42
C TYR A 144 -10.72 -7.49 19.64
N LYS A 145 -10.34 -7.96 20.83
CA LYS A 145 -9.00 -8.53 21.05
C LYS A 145 -8.74 -9.74 20.16
N LEU A 146 -9.71 -10.63 19.99
CA LEU A 146 -9.58 -11.80 19.10
C LEU A 146 -9.43 -11.37 17.63
N VAL A 147 -10.27 -10.42 17.21
CA VAL A 147 -10.22 -9.87 15.84
C VAL A 147 -8.93 -9.09 15.58
N ILE A 148 -8.28 -8.52 16.59
CA ILE A 148 -6.94 -7.90 16.46
C ILE A 148 -5.84 -8.98 16.40
N ALA A 149 -5.97 -10.04 17.21
CA ALA A 149 -4.97 -11.09 17.29
C ALA A 149 -4.83 -11.86 15.96
N PHE A 150 -5.95 -12.18 15.31
CA PHE A 150 -5.95 -12.89 14.02
C PHE A 150 -5.08 -12.22 12.93
N PRO A 151 -5.31 -10.96 12.53
CA PRO A 151 -4.48 -10.29 11.53
C PRO A 151 -3.04 -10.06 12.01
N ALA A 152 -2.81 -9.82 13.31
CA ALA A 152 -1.45 -9.72 13.83
C ALA A 152 -0.65 -11.04 13.65
N VAL A 153 -1.30 -12.18 13.88
CA VAL A 153 -0.70 -13.51 13.63
C VAL A 153 -0.47 -13.73 12.14
N MET A 154 -1.44 -13.38 11.28
CA MET A 154 -1.28 -13.51 9.82
C MET A 154 -0.15 -12.64 9.28
N ALA A 155 0.02 -11.42 9.79
CA ALA A 155 1.15 -10.56 9.45
C ALA A 155 2.50 -11.20 9.84
N ALA A 156 2.57 -11.82 11.02
CA ALA A 156 3.78 -12.51 11.47
C ALA A 156 4.09 -13.74 10.60
N ILE A 157 3.07 -14.53 10.23
CA ILE A 157 3.23 -15.69 9.33
C ILE A 157 3.73 -15.23 7.96
N ALA A 158 3.14 -14.17 7.39
CA ALA A 158 3.56 -13.64 6.09
C ALA A 158 5.05 -13.21 6.07
N LEU A 159 5.55 -12.66 7.19
CA LEU A 159 6.97 -12.34 7.34
C LEU A 159 7.87 -13.58 7.45
N ILE A 160 7.41 -14.64 8.12
CA ILE A 160 8.17 -15.88 8.32
C ILE A 160 8.26 -16.68 7.02
N ASP A 161 7.14 -16.91 6.33
CA ASP A 161 7.09 -17.66 5.07
C ASP A 161 8.05 -17.05 4.04
N TYR A 162 8.08 -15.72 3.96
CA TYR A 162 9.04 -15.02 3.12
C TYR A 162 10.51 -15.26 3.51
N ARG A 163 10.85 -15.27 4.80
CA ARG A 163 12.23 -15.54 5.25
C ARG A 163 12.72 -16.90 4.77
N HIS A 164 11.84 -17.91 4.73
CA HIS A 164 12.18 -19.23 4.22
C HIS A 164 12.44 -19.22 2.71
N VAL A 165 11.59 -18.55 1.92
CA VAL A 165 11.79 -18.41 0.46
C VAL A 165 13.06 -17.62 0.13
N ALA A 166 13.30 -16.50 0.82
CA ALA A 166 14.48 -15.66 0.60
C ALA A 166 15.79 -16.39 0.94
N PHE A 167 15.82 -17.15 2.03
CA PHE A 167 16.97 -17.99 2.41
C PHE A 167 17.26 -19.06 1.35
N TYR A 168 16.21 -19.72 0.84
CA TYR A 168 16.35 -20.74 -0.20
C TYR A 168 16.90 -20.16 -1.52
N ILE A 169 16.41 -18.98 -1.95
CA ILE A 169 16.90 -18.29 -3.15
C ILE A 169 18.36 -17.83 -2.97
N CYS A 170 18.71 -17.29 -1.80
CA CYS A 170 20.06 -16.80 -1.53
C CYS A 170 21.09 -17.94 -1.57
N ILE A 171 20.80 -19.09 -0.93
CA ILE A 171 21.67 -20.27 -0.98
C ILE A 171 21.82 -20.79 -2.42
N ARG A 172 20.72 -20.87 -3.17
CA ARG A 172 20.75 -21.36 -4.54
C ARG A 172 21.55 -20.45 -5.48
N ARG A 173 21.64 -19.16 -5.17
CA ARG A 173 22.41 -18.17 -5.93
C ARG A 173 23.89 -18.12 -5.56
N PHE A 174 24.28 -18.67 -4.40
CA PHE A 174 25.67 -18.77 -3.94
C PHE A 174 26.37 -20.07 -4.41
N TYR A 175 25.59 -21.09 -4.78
CA TYR A 175 26.07 -22.39 -5.28
C TYR A 175 26.12 -22.50 -6.82
N ARG A 176 25.94 -21.40 -7.53
CA ARG A 176 26.16 -21.26 -8.98
C ARG A 176 27.22 -20.20 -9.23
#